data_AF-A0A9D1DV72-F1
#
_entry.id   AF-A0A9D1DV72-F1
#
_cell.length_a   1.000
_cell.length_b   1.000
_cell.length_c   1.000
_cell.angle_alpha   90.00
_cell.angle_beta   90.00
_cell.angle_gamma   90.00
#
_symmetry.space_group_name_H-M   'P 1'
#
loop_
_entity.id
_entity.type
_entity.pdbx_description
1 polymer ?
#
loop_
_entity_poly.entity_id
_entity_poly.type
_entity_poly.pdbx_seq_one_letter_code
_entity_poly.pdbx_strand_id
1 'polypeptide(L)'
;MNKLIDLHIHSNLSDGELSPKEIIDRAVNNGVSVIAIADHDTTLGYNDDLFNYAKENNVKLITAVEISTKYKGIGIHVLGYNFDINNKLLTDKLYSNRNARHIYLHNVAVKLKELGYIIDVDYLDKIDAVTKAHIASNIVDNKDNGKLLLKTFGYIPERGEFIETIMNEGCPCYVKKETISPMEASSLIREAGGKVVLAHPVAYKHEDGLTDDDILNLVKEMNPDGIEANYIYVDRNGNKINECIHWNDFAKHHNFITTMGSDFHKVDNVHPDIGLINEDITLDNKEVNTIIDNLLN
;
A
#
# COMPACT_ATOMS: atom_id res chain seq x y z
N MET A 1 9.18 -25.10 -21.42
CA MET A 1 8.44 -23.82 -21.27
C MET A 1 9.23 -22.94 -20.32
N ASN A 2 9.17 -21.63 -20.48
CA ASN A 2 9.76 -20.69 -19.52
C ASN A 2 8.96 -20.74 -18.21
N LYS A 3 9.62 -20.58 -17.07
CA LYS A 3 8.96 -20.42 -15.78
C LYS A 3 8.25 -19.06 -15.77
N LEU A 4 6.96 -19.06 -15.45
CA LEU A 4 6.20 -17.83 -15.22
C LEU A 4 6.14 -17.55 -13.72
N ILE A 5 6.28 -16.28 -13.36
CA ILE A 5 6.19 -15.77 -11.98
C ILE A 5 5.37 -14.48 -11.94
N ASP A 6 4.87 -14.13 -10.77
CA ASP A 6 4.20 -12.85 -10.53
C ASP A 6 4.31 -12.46 -9.05
N LEU A 7 5.04 -11.39 -8.76
CA LEU A 7 5.41 -11.06 -7.38
C LEU A 7 4.61 -9.89 -6.82
N HIS A 8 3.60 -9.40 -7.54
CA HIS A 8 2.77 -8.29 -7.08
C HIS A 8 1.30 -8.55 -7.43
N ILE A 9 0.57 -9.12 -6.47
CA ILE A 9 -0.83 -9.52 -6.61
C ILE A 9 -1.59 -9.09 -5.36
N HIS A 10 -2.79 -8.53 -5.53
CA HIS A 10 -3.68 -8.13 -4.44
C HIS A 10 -4.87 -9.08 -4.31
N SER A 11 -5.24 -9.35 -3.07
CA SER A 11 -6.38 -10.17 -2.68
C SER A 11 -7.49 -9.34 -2.05
N ASN A 12 -8.61 -9.99 -1.76
CA ASN A 12 -9.73 -9.38 -1.04
C ASN A 12 -9.45 -9.03 0.44
N LEU A 13 -8.22 -9.22 0.92
CA LEU A 13 -7.79 -8.76 2.23
C LEU A 13 -7.29 -7.30 2.20
N SER A 14 -6.98 -6.75 1.03
CA SER A 14 -6.90 -5.31 0.75
C SER A 14 -8.03 -4.88 -0.18
N ASP A 15 -7.78 -4.87 -1.48
CA ASP A 15 -8.58 -4.24 -2.54
C ASP A 15 -8.63 -5.06 -3.84
N GLY A 16 -8.07 -6.27 -3.83
CA GLY A 16 -8.32 -7.27 -4.86
C GLY A 16 -9.71 -7.91 -4.74
N GLU A 17 -10.16 -8.58 -5.79
CA GLU A 17 -11.45 -9.27 -5.84
C GLU A 17 -11.35 -10.73 -5.37
N LEU A 18 -10.25 -11.39 -5.72
CA LEU A 18 -10.03 -12.82 -5.44
C LEU A 18 -9.52 -13.04 -4.02
N SER A 19 -9.96 -14.11 -3.37
CA SER A 19 -9.33 -14.59 -2.15
C SER A 19 -7.91 -15.13 -2.41
N PRO A 20 -7.05 -15.22 -1.38
CA PRO A 20 -5.71 -15.79 -1.54
C PRO A 20 -5.67 -17.21 -2.16
N LYS A 21 -6.68 -18.05 -1.91
CA LYS A 21 -6.78 -19.38 -2.55
C LYS A 21 -7.17 -19.28 -4.03
N GLU A 22 -8.11 -18.41 -4.38
CA GLU A 22 -8.51 -18.17 -5.76
C GLU A 22 -7.38 -17.57 -6.60
N ILE A 23 -6.50 -16.77 -5.99
CA ILE A 23 -5.25 -16.29 -6.60
C ILE A 23 -4.34 -17.47 -6.97
N ILE A 24 -4.15 -18.43 -6.06
CA ILE A 24 -3.36 -19.65 -6.34
C ILE A 24 -4.01 -20.46 -7.46
N ASP A 25 -5.33 -20.65 -7.44
CA ASP A 25 -6.05 -21.38 -8.49
C ASP A 25 -5.87 -20.72 -9.85
N ARG A 26 -5.94 -19.39 -9.89
CA ARG A 26 -5.72 -18.61 -11.12
C ARG A 26 -4.27 -18.69 -11.59
N ALA A 27 -3.29 -18.62 -10.69
CA ALA A 27 -1.88 -18.82 -11.01
C ALA A 27 -1.64 -20.19 -11.65
N VAL A 28 -2.23 -21.27 -11.11
CA VAL A 28 -2.15 -22.63 -11.67
C VAL A 28 -2.75 -22.66 -13.09
N ASN A 29 -3.94 -22.08 -13.27
CA ASN A 29 -4.60 -22.04 -14.58
C ASN A 29 -3.78 -21.26 -15.63
N ASN A 30 -3.05 -20.23 -15.20
CA ASN A 30 -2.18 -19.42 -16.04
C ASN A 30 -0.77 -20.04 -16.23
N GLY A 31 -0.47 -21.17 -15.59
CA GLY A 31 0.85 -21.81 -15.65
C GLY A 31 1.95 -21.09 -14.87
N VAL A 32 1.57 -20.24 -13.91
CA VAL A 32 2.48 -19.48 -13.04
C VAL A 32 2.94 -20.37 -11.88
N SER A 33 4.25 -20.38 -11.63
CA SER A 33 4.90 -21.33 -10.72
C SER A 33 5.42 -20.69 -9.43
N VAL A 34 5.60 -19.38 -9.40
CA VAL A 34 6.00 -18.61 -8.21
C VAL A 34 5.15 -17.36 -8.15
N ILE A 35 4.52 -17.13 -6.99
CA ILE A 35 3.74 -15.92 -6.76
C ILE A 35 4.11 -15.25 -5.44
N ALA A 36 3.76 -13.98 -5.32
CA ALA A 36 3.67 -13.31 -4.04
C ALA A 36 2.38 -12.47 -3.97
N ILE A 37 1.69 -12.55 -2.84
CA ILE A 37 0.49 -11.76 -2.54
C ILE A 37 0.93 -10.54 -1.73
N ALA A 38 0.86 -9.35 -2.32
CA ALA A 38 1.42 -8.13 -1.77
C ALA A 38 0.32 -7.17 -1.30
N ASP A 39 -0.70 -7.68 -0.60
CA ASP A 39 -1.83 -6.88 -0.14
C ASP A 39 -1.40 -5.57 0.54
N HIS A 40 -2.15 -4.48 0.28
CA HIS A 40 -1.89 -3.18 0.90
C HIS A 40 -1.95 -3.24 2.43
N ASP A 41 -0.83 -2.86 3.06
CA ASP A 41 -0.70 -2.65 4.50
C ASP A 41 -1.16 -3.85 5.36
N THR A 42 -1.08 -5.07 4.84
CA THR A 42 -1.51 -6.26 5.57
C THR A 42 -0.83 -7.54 5.10
N THR A 43 -0.68 -8.51 6.00
CA THR A 43 -0.13 -9.84 5.72
C THR A 43 -1.09 -10.95 6.15
N LEU A 44 -2.35 -10.61 6.45
CA LEU A 44 -3.34 -11.54 7.00
C LEU A 44 -3.67 -12.72 6.06
N GLY A 45 -3.34 -12.61 4.77
CA GLY A 45 -3.47 -13.71 3.82
C GLY A 45 -2.54 -14.87 4.12
N TYR A 46 -1.36 -14.60 4.69
CA TYR A 46 -0.36 -15.62 4.97
C TYR A 46 -0.69 -16.40 6.25
N ASN A 47 -1.07 -17.66 6.07
CA ASN A 47 -1.28 -18.63 7.14
C ASN A 47 -0.88 -20.04 6.67
N ASP A 48 -0.77 -20.98 7.60
CA ASP A 48 -0.34 -22.36 7.31
C ASP A 48 -1.22 -23.03 6.25
N ASP A 49 -2.54 -22.80 6.28
CA ASP A 49 -3.47 -23.36 5.29
C ASP A 49 -3.18 -22.86 3.87
N LEU A 50 -2.87 -21.57 3.72
CA LEU A 50 -2.52 -20.99 2.42
C LEU A 50 -1.18 -21.54 1.91
N PHE A 51 -0.15 -21.62 2.77
CA PHE A 51 1.14 -22.19 2.39
C PHE A 51 1.03 -23.67 1.98
N ASN A 52 0.24 -24.45 2.71
CA ASN A 52 -0.04 -25.84 2.37
C ASN A 52 -0.79 -25.94 1.03
N TYR A 53 -1.79 -25.10 0.81
CA TYR A 53 -2.56 -25.07 -0.44
C TYR A 53 -1.68 -24.72 -1.66
N ALA A 54 -0.81 -23.72 -1.55
CA ALA A 54 0.14 -23.38 -2.59
C ALA A 54 1.07 -24.56 -2.92
N LYS A 55 1.60 -25.22 -1.88
CA LYS A 55 2.48 -26.39 -2.01
C LYS A 55 1.79 -27.58 -2.69
N GLU A 56 0.55 -27.89 -2.32
CA GLU A 56 -0.25 -28.96 -2.94
C GLU A 56 -0.48 -28.72 -4.43
N ASN A 57 -0.59 -27.45 -4.83
CA ASN A 57 -0.76 -27.01 -6.21
C ASN A 57 0.57 -26.76 -6.95
N ASN A 58 1.72 -27.10 -6.37
CA ASN A 58 3.06 -26.84 -6.92
C ASN A 58 3.35 -25.36 -7.24
N VAL A 59 2.74 -24.44 -6.50
CA VAL A 59 2.99 -23.01 -6.57
C VAL A 59 3.90 -22.62 -5.39
N LYS A 60 5.02 -21.97 -5.68
CA LYS A 60 5.87 -21.38 -4.64
C LYS A 60 5.30 -20.04 -4.24
N LEU A 61 4.83 -19.93 -2.99
CA LEU A 61 4.34 -18.69 -2.42
C LEU A 61 5.46 -17.99 -1.64
N ILE A 62 5.88 -16.81 -2.08
CA ILE A 62 6.81 -15.93 -1.37
C ILE A 62 5.99 -14.92 -0.57
N THR A 63 6.36 -14.68 0.69
CA THR A 63 5.71 -13.65 1.51
C THR A 63 5.99 -12.27 0.94
N ALA A 64 4.95 -11.46 0.78
CA ALA A 64 5.06 -10.07 0.36
C ALA A 64 4.07 -9.15 1.10
N VAL A 65 4.30 -7.85 0.99
CA VAL A 65 3.39 -6.78 1.41
C VAL A 65 3.69 -5.54 0.59
N GLU A 66 2.67 -4.79 0.19
CA GLU A 66 2.85 -3.45 -0.36
C GLU A 66 2.47 -2.41 0.72
N ILE A 67 3.47 -1.67 1.21
CA ILE A 67 3.25 -0.68 2.26
C ILE A 67 2.94 0.67 1.62
N SER A 68 1.80 1.25 1.97
CA SER A 68 1.38 2.58 1.50
C SER A 68 2.17 3.67 2.23
N THR A 69 3.04 4.40 1.53
CA THR A 69 3.88 5.45 2.13
C THR A 69 3.64 6.81 1.51
N LYS A 70 4.28 7.85 2.09
CA LYS A 70 4.29 9.20 1.49
C LYS A 70 5.68 9.78 1.36
N TYR A 71 5.97 10.32 0.18
CA TYR A 71 7.17 11.08 -0.11
C TYR A 71 6.80 12.46 -0.64
N LYS A 72 7.17 13.54 0.07
CA LYS A 72 6.86 14.93 -0.32
C LYS A 72 5.38 15.18 -0.67
N GLY A 73 4.47 14.46 -0.02
CA GLY A 73 3.02 14.56 -0.23
C GLY A 73 2.45 13.58 -1.26
N ILE A 74 3.30 12.92 -2.04
CA ILE A 74 2.96 11.95 -3.09
C ILE A 74 2.90 10.55 -2.47
N GLY A 75 1.95 9.72 -2.90
CA GLY A 75 1.85 8.33 -2.48
C GLY A 75 2.96 7.52 -3.14
N ILE A 76 3.76 6.82 -2.34
CA ILE A 76 4.80 5.92 -2.84
C ILE A 76 4.56 4.56 -2.21
N HIS A 77 4.60 3.50 -3.00
CA HIS A 77 4.44 2.15 -2.50
C HIS A 77 5.78 1.42 -2.40
N VAL A 78 5.95 0.73 -1.28
CA VAL A 78 7.17 -0.01 -0.96
C VAL A 78 6.82 -1.47 -0.80
N LEU A 79 7.35 -2.30 -1.68
CA LEU A 79 7.20 -3.75 -1.63
C LEU A 79 8.22 -4.35 -0.66
N GLY A 80 7.73 -5.17 0.26
CA GLY A 80 8.56 -6.04 1.10
C GLY A 80 8.43 -7.48 0.65
N TYR A 81 9.55 -8.22 0.61
CA TYR A 81 9.57 -9.64 0.22
C TYR A 81 10.34 -10.50 1.22
N ASN A 82 9.95 -11.77 1.35
CA ASN A 82 10.68 -12.80 2.09
C ASN A 82 11.07 -12.40 3.53
N PHE A 83 10.10 -11.89 4.29
CA PHE A 83 10.28 -11.44 5.67
C PHE A 83 9.53 -12.36 6.66
N ASP A 84 9.86 -12.25 7.95
CA ASP A 84 9.10 -12.89 9.01
C ASP A 84 7.73 -12.22 9.19
N ILE A 85 6.68 -12.90 8.72
CA ILE A 85 5.29 -12.45 8.83
C ILE A 85 4.80 -12.32 10.28
N ASN A 86 5.51 -12.90 11.25
CA ASN A 86 5.21 -12.79 12.68
C ASN A 86 6.00 -11.66 13.37
N ASN A 87 6.81 -10.88 12.64
CA ASN A 87 7.51 -9.75 13.21
C ASN A 87 6.49 -8.73 13.73
N LYS A 88 6.47 -8.57 15.06
CA LYS A 88 5.46 -7.76 15.75
C LYS A 88 5.55 -6.28 15.40
N LEU A 89 6.76 -5.76 15.18
CA LEU A 89 6.96 -4.36 14.83
C LEU A 89 6.36 -4.06 13.44
N LEU A 90 6.65 -4.91 12.45
CA LEU A 90 6.08 -4.78 11.11
C LEU A 90 4.55 -4.90 11.17
N THR A 91 4.03 -5.98 11.76
CA THR A 91 2.58 -6.23 11.79
C THR A 91 1.78 -5.16 12.55
N ASP A 92 2.28 -4.66 13.69
CA ASP A 92 1.64 -3.57 14.43
C ASP A 92 1.66 -2.26 13.61
N LYS A 93 2.72 -2.00 12.84
CA LYS A 93 2.80 -0.82 11.98
C LYS A 93 1.90 -0.92 10.75
N LEU A 94 1.84 -2.09 10.10
CA LEU A 94 0.91 -2.38 9.01
C LEU A 94 -0.54 -2.15 9.46
N TYR A 95 -0.91 -2.71 10.63
CA TYR A 95 -2.22 -2.48 11.24
C TYR A 95 -2.48 -0.99 11.48
N SER A 96 -1.49 -0.27 12.01
CA SER A 96 -1.62 1.17 12.27
C SER A 96 -1.76 2.00 10.99
N ASN A 97 -1.06 1.62 9.92
CA ASN A 97 -1.11 2.31 8.63
C ASN A 97 -2.47 2.09 7.95
N ARG A 98 -2.91 0.83 7.85
CA ARG A 98 -4.21 0.43 7.32
C ARG A 98 -5.36 1.14 8.04
N ASN A 99 -5.27 1.25 9.36
CA ASN A 99 -6.32 1.85 10.20
C ASN A 99 -6.06 3.32 10.55
N ALA A 100 -5.08 3.99 9.92
CA ALA A 100 -4.62 5.32 10.34
C ALA A 100 -5.75 6.36 10.41
N ARG A 101 -6.75 6.27 9.53
CA ARG A 101 -7.92 7.19 9.54
C ARG A 101 -8.84 6.94 10.74
N HIS A 102 -9.11 5.68 11.07
CA HIS A 102 -9.91 5.31 12.22
C HIS A 102 -9.17 5.59 13.53
N ILE A 103 -7.89 5.24 13.61
CA ILE A 103 -7.03 5.56 14.77
C ILE A 103 -6.99 7.08 14.99
N TYR A 104 -6.85 7.86 13.93
CA TYR A 104 -6.94 9.32 13.99
C TYR A 104 -8.29 9.79 14.53
N LEU A 105 -9.40 9.25 14.02
CA LEU A 105 -10.76 9.54 14.51
C LEU A 105 -10.86 9.29 16.02
N HIS A 106 -10.47 8.10 16.48
CA HIS A 106 -10.54 7.73 17.90
C HIS A 106 -9.69 8.67 18.77
N ASN A 107 -8.46 8.96 18.36
CA ASN A 107 -7.57 9.87 19.08
C ASN A 107 -8.12 11.30 19.16
N VAL A 108 -8.72 11.82 18.08
CA VAL A 108 -9.36 13.14 18.09
C VAL A 108 -10.64 13.12 18.93
N ALA A 109 -11.42 12.04 18.85
CA ALA A 109 -12.66 11.89 19.60
C ALA A 109 -12.43 11.94 21.11
N VAL A 110 -11.34 11.34 21.61
CA VAL A 110 -10.93 11.45 23.03
C VAL A 110 -10.76 12.92 23.42
N LYS A 111 -9.96 13.68 22.67
CA LYS A 111 -9.72 15.11 22.95
C LYS A 111 -11.00 15.96 22.83
N LEU A 112 -11.86 15.67 21.85
CA LEU A 112 -13.13 16.36 21.69
C LEU A 112 -14.06 16.12 22.89
N LYS A 113 -14.14 14.87 23.37
CA LYS A 113 -14.91 14.50 24.57
C LYS A 113 -14.37 15.18 25.83
N GLU A 114 -13.06 15.31 25.96
CA GLU A 114 -12.42 16.05 27.07
C GLU A 114 -12.78 17.54 27.08
N LEU A 115 -13.02 18.15 25.92
CA LEU A 115 -13.55 19.52 25.80
C LEU A 115 -15.08 19.60 26.01
N GLY A 116 -15.76 18.47 26.18
CA GLY A 116 -17.19 18.38 26.39
C GLY A 116 -18.03 18.28 25.12
N TYR A 117 -17.41 18.08 23.95
CA TYR A 117 -18.15 17.83 22.71
C TYR A 117 -18.68 16.39 22.67
N ILE A 118 -19.91 16.24 22.20
CA ILE A 118 -20.57 14.97 21.91
C ILE A 118 -20.24 14.59 20.47
N ILE A 119 -19.60 13.43 20.30
CA ILE A 119 -19.21 12.87 19.00
C ILE A 119 -19.72 11.43 18.90
N ASP A 120 -20.34 11.11 17.77
CA ASP A 120 -20.80 9.76 17.43
C ASP A 120 -19.69 9.00 16.68
N VAL A 121 -18.82 8.36 17.45
CA VAL A 121 -17.69 7.60 16.90
C VAL A 121 -18.18 6.36 16.16
N ASP A 122 -19.22 5.69 16.64
CA ASP A 122 -19.75 4.46 16.03
C ASP A 122 -20.35 4.71 14.63
N TYR A 123 -20.97 5.88 14.44
CA TYR A 123 -21.40 6.33 13.12
C TYR A 123 -20.20 6.65 12.22
N LEU A 124 -19.21 7.38 12.73
CA LEU A 124 -18.03 7.80 11.95
C LEU A 124 -17.12 6.64 11.56
N ASP A 125 -17.02 5.59 12.39
CA ASP A 125 -16.24 4.38 12.10
C ASP A 125 -16.79 3.54 10.95
N LYS A 126 -18.06 3.73 10.59
CA LYS A 126 -18.66 3.08 9.41
C LYS A 126 -18.28 3.76 8.10
N ILE A 127 -17.55 4.88 8.15
CA ILE A 127 -17.06 5.59 6.98
C ILE A 127 -15.65 5.12 6.67
N ASP A 128 -15.48 4.30 5.64
CA ASP A 128 -14.17 3.74 5.22
C ASP A 128 -13.07 4.82 5.06
N ALA A 129 -13.46 5.99 4.55
CA ALA A 129 -12.59 7.14 4.37
C ALA A 129 -12.96 8.30 5.32
N VAL A 130 -13.04 8.05 6.63
CA VAL A 130 -13.30 9.10 7.61
C VAL A 130 -12.25 10.23 7.53
N THR A 131 -12.70 11.49 7.62
CA THR A 131 -11.87 12.69 7.47
C THR A 131 -12.14 13.69 8.59
N LYS A 132 -11.27 14.71 8.74
CA LYS A 132 -11.54 15.83 9.66
C LYS A 132 -12.88 16.52 9.36
N ALA A 133 -13.29 16.61 8.10
CA ALA A 133 -14.55 17.21 7.71
C ALA A 133 -15.76 16.39 8.20
N HIS A 134 -15.68 15.05 8.13
CA HIS A 134 -16.72 14.18 8.70
C HIS A 134 -16.84 14.38 10.22
N ILE A 135 -15.70 14.41 10.92
CA ILE A 135 -15.64 14.65 12.37
C ILE A 135 -16.25 16.02 12.72
N ALA A 136 -15.80 17.09 12.06
CA ALA A 136 -16.28 18.44 12.32
C ALA A 136 -17.77 18.60 12.04
N SER A 137 -18.28 18.00 10.96
CA SER A 137 -19.72 18.02 10.64
C SER A 137 -20.53 17.30 11.72
N ASN A 138 -20.06 16.14 12.19
CA ASN A 138 -20.73 15.43 13.30
C ASN A 138 -20.79 16.28 14.59
N ILE A 139 -19.78 17.11 14.87
CA ILE A 139 -19.81 18.02 16.01
C ILE A 139 -20.75 19.22 15.78
N VAL A 140 -20.55 19.94 14.68
CA VAL A 140 -21.24 21.22 14.40
C VAL A 140 -22.73 21.00 14.18
N ASP A 141 -23.12 19.91 13.49
CA ASP A 141 -24.51 19.62 13.16
C ASP A 141 -25.26 18.96 14.34
N ASN A 142 -24.55 18.49 15.37
CA ASN A 142 -25.17 17.93 16.56
C ASN A 142 -25.72 19.03 17.47
N LYS A 143 -27.05 19.10 17.58
CA LYS A 143 -27.78 20.08 18.38
C LYS A 143 -27.37 20.12 19.84
N ASP A 144 -26.95 18.98 20.42
CA ASP A 144 -26.54 18.92 21.82
C ASP A 144 -25.21 19.64 22.08
N ASN A 145 -24.37 19.79 21.05
CA ASN A 145 -23.16 20.62 21.11
C ASN A 145 -23.46 22.11 21.02
N GLY A 146 -24.67 22.53 20.63
CA GLY A 146 -24.99 23.92 20.30
C GLY A 146 -24.68 24.92 21.42
N LYS A 147 -24.96 24.58 22.68
CA LYS A 147 -24.63 25.45 23.83
C LYS A 147 -23.12 25.61 24.01
N LEU A 148 -22.35 24.53 23.82
CA LEU A 148 -20.90 24.56 23.94
C LEU A 148 -20.26 25.30 22.77
N LEU A 149 -20.76 25.10 21.55
CA LEU A 149 -20.32 25.83 20.36
C LEU A 149 -20.56 27.35 20.52
N LEU A 150 -21.76 27.76 20.92
CA LEU A 150 -22.06 29.17 21.22
C LEU A 150 -21.16 29.74 22.32
N LYS A 151 -20.84 28.96 23.35
CA LYS A 151 -19.93 29.40 24.42
C LYS A 151 -18.48 29.56 23.93
N THR A 152 -18.01 28.65 23.07
CA THR A 152 -16.63 28.62 22.59
C THR A 152 -16.37 29.63 21.49
N PHE A 153 -17.31 29.79 20.54
CA PHE A 153 -17.14 30.62 19.34
C PHE A 153 -17.97 31.91 19.36
N GLY A 154 -18.99 32.01 20.24
CA GLY A 154 -19.97 33.11 20.21
C GLY A 154 -21.10 32.92 19.18
N TYR A 155 -20.96 31.96 18.28
CA TYR A 155 -21.93 31.54 17.26
C TYR A 155 -21.77 30.04 16.98
N ILE A 156 -22.56 29.47 16.06
CA ILE A 156 -22.32 28.11 15.57
C ILE A 156 -21.38 28.22 14.36
N PRO A 157 -20.12 27.77 14.47
CA PRO A 157 -19.14 27.93 13.40
C PRO A 157 -19.46 27.02 12.22
N GLU A 158 -18.92 27.33 11.05
CA GLU A 158 -18.89 26.36 9.95
C GLU A 158 -17.85 25.28 10.21
N ARG A 159 -17.97 24.14 9.51
CA ARG A 159 -17.04 23.01 9.65
C ARG A 159 -15.57 23.40 9.46
N GLY A 160 -15.28 24.31 8.52
CA GLY A 160 -13.90 24.73 8.21
C GLY A 160 -13.27 25.46 9.37
N GLU A 161 -13.99 26.45 9.90
CA GLU A 161 -13.58 27.21 11.07
C GLU A 161 -13.41 26.33 12.32
N PHE A 162 -14.32 25.38 12.54
CA PHE A 162 -14.19 24.42 13.64
C PHE A 162 -12.88 23.64 13.54
N ILE A 163 -12.55 23.13 12.34
CA ILE A 163 -11.29 22.42 12.10
C ILE A 163 -10.09 23.33 12.37
N GLU A 164 -10.10 24.55 11.86
CA GLU A 164 -9.00 25.51 11.99
C GLU A 164 -8.75 25.95 13.42
N THR A 165 -9.80 26.00 14.26
CA THR A 165 -9.71 26.47 15.64
C THR A 165 -9.48 25.33 16.63
N ILE A 166 -10.01 24.14 16.35
CA ILE A 166 -10.06 23.02 17.31
C ILE A 166 -9.13 21.87 16.92
N MET A 167 -8.98 21.52 15.64
CA MET A 167 -8.38 20.24 15.21
C MET A 167 -7.08 20.39 14.41
N ASN A 168 -6.70 21.60 14.03
CA ASN A 168 -5.46 21.86 13.29
C ASN A 168 -4.23 21.94 14.21
N GLU A 169 -3.04 21.98 13.62
CA GLU A 169 -1.81 22.04 14.39
C GLU A 169 -1.79 23.28 15.29
N GLY A 170 -1.38 23.08 16.55
CA GLY A 170 -1.46 24.11 17.59
C GLY A 170 -2.84 24.26 18.25
N CYS A 171 -3.88 23.57 17.77
CA CYS A 171 -5.23 23.63 18.33
C CYS A 171 -5.47 22.58 19.42
N PRO A 172 -6.49 22.77 20.30
CA PRO A 172 -6.77 21.90 21.45
C PRO A 172 -6.90 20.41 21.16
N CYS A 173 -7.58 20.04 20.07
CA CYS A 173 -7.81 18.66 19.66
C CYS A 173 -6.88 18.22 18.52
N TYR A 174 -5.75 18.90 18.33
CA TYR A 174 -4.75 18.47 17.35
C TYR A 174 -4.28 17.05 17.63
N VAL A 175 -4.32 16.20 16.61
CA VAL A 175 -3.65 14.90 16.60
C VAL A 175 -2.76 14.91 15.37
N LYS A 176 -1.48 14.56 15.55
CA LYS A 176 -0.58 14.39 14.41
C LYS A 176 -1.05 13.15 13.64
N LYS A 177 -1.35 13.31 12.36
CA LYS A 177 -1.62 12.17 11.50
C LYS A 177 -0.28 11.50 11.19
N GLU A 178 -0.11 10.28 11.67
CA GLU A 178 1.05 9.49 11.30
C GLU A 178 0.93 9.05 9.84
N THR A 179 2.02 9.21 9.10
CA THR A 179 2.21 8.67 7.76
C THR A 179 3.57 8.04 7.74
N ILE A 180 3.66 6.81 7.28
CA ILE A 180 4.93 6.12 7.11
C ILE A 180 5.66 6.70 5.90
N SER A 181 6.96 6.96 6.04
CA SER A 181 7.81 7.34 4.91
C SER A 181 8.35 6.09 4.19
N PRO A 182 8.77 6.20 2.91
CA PRO A 182 9.42 5.09 2.22
C PRO A 182 10.62 4.52 3.01
N MET A 183 11.46 5.39 3.58
CA MET A 183 12.61 4.99 4.40
C MET A 183 12.20 4.24 5.68
N GLU A 184 11.11 4.64 6.33
CA GLU A 184 10.57 3.95 7.51
C GLU A 184 10.03 2.56 7.13
N ALA A 185 9.27 2.46 6.03
CA ALA A 185 8.80 1.18 5.48
C ALA A 185 9.96 0.23 5.15
N SER A 186 11.00 0.75 4.47
CA SER A 186 12.23 0.00 4.20
C SER A 186 12.87 -0.57 5.46
N SER A 187 12.94 0.24 6.52
CA SER A 187 13.56 -0.16 7.78
C SER A 187 12.76 -1.28 8.44
N LEU A 188 11.44 -1.18 8.46
CA LEU A 188 10.56 -2.19 9.04
C LEU A 188 10.64 -3.53 8.31
N ILE A 189 10.65 -3.51 6.97
CA ILE A 189 10.81 -4.72 6.16
C ILE A 189 12.15 -5.38 6.46
N ARG A 190 13.24 -4.62 6.56
CA ARG A 190 14.58 -5.14 6.88
C ARG A 190 14.69 -5.68 8.30
N GLU A 191 14.07 -5.03 9.27
CA GLU A 191 14.00 -5.51 10.65
C GLU A 191 13.21 -6.83 10.74
N ALA A 192 12.26 -7.05 9.82
CA ALA A 192 11.59 -8.33 9.64
C ALA A 192 12.40 -9.34 8.79
N GLY A 193 13.61 -8.99 8.35
CA GLY A 193 14.50 -9.85 7.58
C GLY A 193 14.24 -9.89 6.07
N GLY A 194 13.38 -9.01 5.56
CA GLY A 194 12.98 -8.98 4.15
C GLY A 194 13.85 -8.13 3.24
N LYS A 195 13.52 -8.20 1.94
CA LYS A 195 14.05 -7.34 0.88
C LYS A 195 13.07 -6.22 0.55
N VAL A 196 13.61 -5.05 0.23
CA VAL A 196 12.85 -3.84 -0.06
C VAL A 196 12.91 -3.52 -1.55
N VAL A 197 11.76 -3.26 -2.16
CA VAL A 197 11.65 -2.93 -3.58
C VAL A 197 10.75 -1.71 -3.77
N LEU A 198 11.15 -0.78 -4.64
CA LEU A 198 10.24 0.28 -5.12
C LEU A 198 9.21 -0.33 -6.06
N ALA A 199 7.92 -0.22 -5.72
CA ALA A 199 6.84 -0.64 -6.59
C ALA A 199 6.71 0.28 -7.81
N HIS A 200 6.39 -0.31 -8.97
CA HIS A 200 5.93 0.32 -10.21
C HIS A 200 6.43 1.77 -10.49
N PRO A 201 7.75 2.02 -10.57
CA PRO A 201 8.28 3.39 -10.72
C PRO A 201 7.79 4.14 -11.97
N VAL A 202 7.36 3.41 -13.02
CA VAL A 202 6.70 3.98 -14.21
C VAL A 202 5.41 4.74 -13.84
N ALA A 203 4.65 4.28 -12.85
CA ALA A 203 3.39 4.91 -12.45
C ALA A 203 3.62 6.33 -11.95
N TYR A 204 4.60 6.56 -11.06
CA TYR A 204 4.86 7.90 -10.50
C TYR A 204 5.23 8.96 -11.55
N LYS A 205 5.87 8.54 -12.64
CA LYS A 205 6.18 9.44 -13.76
C LYS A 205 4.92 9.90 -14.50
N HIS A 206 4.00 8.97 -14.75
CA HIS A 206 2.80 9.22 -15.56
C HIS A 206 1.60 9.71 -14.76
N GLU A 207 1.53 9.39 -13.46
CA GLU A 207 0.46 9.84 -12.55
C GLU A 207 0.84 11.12 -11.80
N ASP A 208 2.06 11.19 -11.28
CA ASP A 208 2.50 12.25 -10.36
C ASP A 208 3.53 13.21 -10.98
N GLY A 209 3.99 12.93 -12.20
CA GLY A 209 4.95 13.77 -12.92
C GLY A 209 6.38 13.69 -12.38
N LEU A 210 6.74 12.62 -11.68
CA LEU A 210 8.11 12.42 -11.18
C LEU A 210 9.09 12.21 -12.33
N THR A 211 10.23 12.88 -12.25
CA THR A 211 11.35 12.66 -13.18
C THR A 211 12.22 11.49 -12.73
N ASP A 212 13.08 10.97 -13.62
CA ASP A 212 14.07 9.96 -13.25
C ASP A 212 15.00 10.44 -12.11
N ASP A 213 15.31 11.75 -12.06
CA ASP A 213 16.10 12.35 -10.98
C ASP A 213 15.32 12.35 -9.64
N ASP A 214 14.01 12.57 -9.67
CA ASP A 214 13.16 12.46 -8.48
C ASP A 214 13.12 11.02 -7.97
N ILE A 215 12.97 10.04 -8.88
CA ILE A 215 13.02 8.62 -8.54
C ILE A 215 14.40 8.24 -7.99
N LEU A 216 15.49 8.74 -8.58
CA LEU A 216 16.84 8.52 -8.07
C LEU A 216 17.02 9.09 -6.66
N ASN A 217 16.46 10.27 -6.38
CA ASN A 217 16.50 10.86 -5.03
C ASN A 217 15.65 10.05 -4.04
N LEU A 218 14.47 9.60 -4.45
CA LEU A 218 13.60 8.72 -3.67
C LEU A 218 14.31 7.42 -3.31
N VAL A 219 14.90 6.69 -4.28
CA VAL A 219 15.58 5.43 -4.00
C VAL A 219 16.86 5.63 -3.18
N LYS A 220 17.54 6.77 -3.27
CA LYS A 220 18.67 7.09 -2.36
C LYS A 220 18.23 7.23 -0.91
N GLU A 221 17.09 7.86 -0.67
CA GLU A 221 16.54 8.04 0.68
C GLU A 221 15.92 6.75 1.22
N MET A 222 15.14 6.06 0.38
CA MET A 222 14.50 4.78 0.70
C MET A 222 15.52 3.64 0.85
N ASN A 223 16.66 3.75 0.16
CA ASN A 223 17.74 2.78 0.06
C ASN A 223 17.19 1.36 -0.21
N PRO A 224 16.47 1.08 -1.32
CA PRO A 224 15.90 -0.23 -1.58
C PRO A 224 16.98 -1.22 -2.05
N ASP A 225 16.65 -2.51 -1.96
CA ASP A 225 17.43 -3.57 -2.60
C ASP A 225 17.16 -3.60 -4.13
N GLY A 226 15.93 -3.25 -4.53
CA GLY A 226 15.48 -3.34 -5.93
C GLY A 226 14.41 -2.36 -6.37
N ILE A 227 14.03 -2.47 -7.64
CA ILE A 227 12.86 -1.80 -8.23
C ILE A 227 12.03 -2.79 -9.06
N GLU A 228 10.73 -2.56 -9.15
CA GLU A 228 9.82 -3.32 -10.00
C GLU A 228 9.92 -2.85 -11.46
N ALA A 229 11.00 -3.25 -12.13
CA ALA A 229 11.28 -2.84 -13.50
C ALA A 229 10.38 -3.50 -14.56
N ASN A 230 9.84 -4.69 -14.26
CA ASN A 230 9.02 -5.46 -15.20
C ASN A 230 7.54 -5.35 -14.83
N TYR A 231 6.97 -4.18 -15.11
CA TYR A 231 5.59 -3.82 -14.81
C TYR A 231 4.97 -3.01 -15.98
N ILE A 232 3.72 -3.31 -16.32
CA ILE A 232 2.94 -2.58 -17.32
C ILE A 232 1.98 -1.64 -16.60
N TYR A 233 2.24 -0.34 -16.72
CA TYR A 233 1.34 0.67 -16.17
C TYR A 233 0.14 0.87 -17.11
N VAL A 234 -1.05 0.96 -16.54
CA VAL A 234 -2.29 1.24 -17.26
C VAL A 234 -2.86 2.55 -16.74
N ASP A 235 -2.99 3.55 -17.62
CA ASP A 235 -3.52 4.85 -17.22
C ASP A 235 -5.06 4.83 -17.01
N ARG A 236 -5.60 5.93 -16.50
CA ARG A 236 -7.04 6.11 -16.26
C ARG A 236 -7.92 6.00 -17.52
N ASN A 237 -7.34 6.07 -18.71
CA ASN A 237 -8.01 5.92 -19.99
C ASN A 237 -7.86 4.50 -20.56
N GLY A 238 -7.18 3.59 -19.85
CA GLY A 238 -6.89 2.23 -20.29
C GLY A 238 -5.70 2.13 -21.24
N ASN A 239 -4.89 3.18 -21.40
CA ASN A 239 -3.68 3.12 -22.22
C ASN A 239 -2.57 2.38 -21.46
N LYS A 240 -1.96 1.40 -22.13
CA LYS A 240 -0.84 0.64 -21.60
C LYS A 240 0.48 1.34 -21.90
N ILE A 241 1.31 1.47 -20.88
CA ILE A 241 2.64 2.08 -20.94
C ILE A 241 3.65 1.03 -20.50
N ASN A 242 4.51 0.62 -21.43
CA ASN A 242 5.60 -0.31 -21.20
C ASN A 242 6.93 0.45 -21.23
N GLU A 243 7.52 0.66 -20.04
CA GLU A 243 8.87 1.24 -19.88
C GLU A 243 9.86 0.21 -19.30
N CYS A 244 9.63 -1.09 -19.49
CA CYS A 244 10.46 -2.14 -18.88
C CYS A 244 11.93 -2.03 -19.28
N ILE A 245 12.25 -1.70 -20.54
CA ILE A 245 13.63 -1.51 -20.98
C ILE A 245 14.30 -0.39 -20.18
N HIS A 246 13.62 0.76 -20.06
CA HIS A 246 14.12 1.93 -19.33
C HIS A 246 14.40 1.61 -17.86
N TRP A 247 13.46 0.96 -17.16
CA TRP A 247 13.62 0.64 -15.74
C TRP A 247 14.62 -0.49 -15.48
N ASN A 248 14.75 -1.47 -16.39
CA ASN A 248 15.80 -2.48 -16.28
C ASN A 248 17.19 -1.85 -16.49
N ASP A 249 17.33 -0.90 -17.43
CA ASP A 249 18.57 -0.15 -17.60
C ASP A 249 18.85 0.71 -16.36
N PHE A 250 17.87 1.43 -15.81
CA PHE A 250 18.02 2.19 -14.57
C PHE A 250 18.52 1.30 -13.42
N ALA A 251 17.88 0.14 -13.21
CA ALA A 251 18.27 -0.81 -12.18
C ALA A 251 19.72 -1.26 -12.35
N LYS A 252 20.10 -1.62 -13.58
CA LYS A 252 21.47 -2.05 -13.90
C LYS A 252 22.51 -0.96 -13.68
N HIS A 253 22.24 0.29 -14.07
CA HIS A 253 23.17 1.40 -13.88
C HIS A 253 23.39 1.72 -12.39
N HIS A 254 22.40 1.46 -11.55
CA HIS A 254 22.43 1.75 -10.12
C HIS A 254 22.64 0.52 -9.23
N ASN A 255 22.90 -0.66 -9.81
CA ASN A 255 23.09 -1.95 -9.12
C ASN A 255 21.91 -2.37 -8.23
N PHE A 256 20.67 -2.11 -8.67
CA PHE A 256 19.46 -2.60 -8.03
C PHE A 256 19.06 -3.96 -8.59
N ILE A 257 18.47 -4.81 -7.75
CA ILE A 257 17.75 -6.00 -8.24
C ILE A 257 16.49 -5.56 -8.98
N THR A 258 16.02 -6.38 -9.91
CA THR A 258 14.74 -6.17 -10.59
C THR A 258 13.72 -7.18 -10.11
N THR A 259 12.45 -6.80 -10.11
CA THR A 259 11.32 -7.70 -9.89
C THR A 259 10.31 -7.59 -11.03
N MET A 260 9.25 -8.41 -10.99
CA MET A 260 8.12 -8.35 -11.91
C MET A 260 6.81 -8.57 -11.16
N GLY A 261 5.77 -7.90 -11.60
CA GLY A 261 4.47 -7.95 -10.97
C GLY A 261 3.38 -7.48 -11.92
N SER A 262 2.20 -8.09 -11.82
CA SER A 262 1.02 -7.67 -12.59
C SER A 262 0.27 -6.52 -11.93
N ASP A 263 0.44 -6.35 -10.61
CA ASP A 263 -0.43 -5.53 -9.76
C ASP A 263 -1.90 -5.96 -9.93
N PHE A 264 -2.10 -7.27 -10.00
CA PHE A 264 -3.42 -7.85 -10.28
C PHE A 264 -4.38 -7.60 -9.12
N HIS A 265 -5.52 -6.98 -9.42
CA HIS A 265 -6.63 -6.80 -8.49
C HIS A 265 -7.87 -7.58 -8.90
N LYS A 266 -8.12 -7.72 -10.20
CA LYS A 266 -9.34 -8.34 -10.75
C LYS A 266 -9.16 -8.70 -12.21
N VAL A 267 -10.10 -9.49 -12.72
CA VAL A 267 -10.17 -9.82 -14.15
C VAL A 267 -11.02 -8.79 -14.88
N ASP A 268 -10.39 -7.87 -15.62
CA ASP A 268 -11.13 -6.83 -16.34
C ASP A 268 -10.76 -6.67 -17.83
N ASN A 269 -9.87 -7.52 -18.35
CA ASN A 269 -9.34 -7.48 -19.72
C ASN A 269 -8.62 -6.17 -20.11
N VAL A 270 -8.35 -5.29 -19.15
CA VAL A 270 -7.61 -4.04 -19.35
C VAL A 270 -6.24 -4.15 -18.70
N HIS A 271 -6.19 -4.56 -17.43
CA HIS A 271 -4.96 -4.72 -16.66
C HIS A 271 -4.28 -6.07 -16.92
N PRO A 272 -2.97 -6.19 -16.61
CA PRO A 272 -2.27 -7.47 -16.66
C PRO A 272 -2.96 -8.51 -15.77
N ASP A 273 -3.09 -9.73 -16.29
CA ASP A 273 -3.55 -10.89 -15.54
C ASP A 273 -2.38 -11.51 -14.74
N ILE A 274 -2.68 -12.42 -13.81
CA ILE A 274 -1.65 -13.10 -13.00
C ILE A 274 -0.63 -13.78 -13.92
N GLY A 275 0.64 -13.43 -13.76
CA GLY A 275 1.76 -13.86 -14.60
C GLY A 275 2.03 -12.99 -15.82
N LEU A 276 1.30 -11.88 -15.97
CA LEU A 276 1.30 -10.99 -17.13
C LEU A 276 1.07 -11.73 -18.45
N ILE A 277 0.28 -12.81 -18.42
CA ILE A 277 0.11 -13.73 -19.56
C ILE A 277 -0.59 -13.11 -20.77
N ASN A 278 -1.23 -11.95 -20.58
CA ASN A 278 -1.91 -11.15 -21.59
C ASN A 278 -1.07 -9.95 -22.06
N GLU A 279 0.19 -9.83 -21.65
CA GLU A 279 1.10 -8.75 -22.01
C GLU A 279 2.32 -9.25 -22.80
N ASP A 280 2.92 -8.35 -23.58
CA ASP A 280 4.17 -8.62 -24.30
C ASP A 280 5.40 -8.34 -23.41
N ILE A 281 5.51 -9.12 -22.32
CA ILE A 281 6.69 -9.17 -21.45
C ILE A 281 7.12 -10.63 -21.36
N THR A 282 8.40 -10.90 -21.65
CA THR A 282 8.96 -12.24 -21.51
C THR A 282 10.29 -12.15 -20.77
N LEU A 283 10.40 -12.90 -19.67
CA LEU A 283 11.67 -13.19 -19.01
C LEU A 283 12.11 -14.61 -19.35
N ASP A 284 13.41 -14.81 -19.55
CA ASP A 284 13.99 -16.14 -19.69
C ASP A 284 14.13 -16.83 -18.31
N ASN A 285 14.38 -18.14 -18.32
CA ASN A 285 14.51 -18.92 -17.07
C ASN A 285 15.66 -18.44 -16.18
N LYS A 286 16.72 -17.87 -16.75
CA LYS A 286 17.88 -17.37 -15.98
C LYS A 286 17.51 -16.06 -15.28
N GLU A 287 16.81 -15.17 -15.96
CA GLU A 287 16.28 -13.93 -15.40
C GLU A 287 15.31 -14.24 -14.25
N VAL A 288 14.35 -15.13 -14.48
CA VAL A 288 13.38 -15.58 -13.45
C VAL A 288 14.09 -16.16 -12.23
N ASN A 289 15.05 -17.08 -12.41
CA ASN A 289 15.79 -17.64 -11.28
C ASN A 289 16.61 -16.56 -10.56
N THR A 290 17.20 -15.60 -11.28
CA THR A 290 17.97 -14.50 -10.68
C THR A 290 17.08 -13.61 -9.81
N ILE A 291 15.87 -13.27 -10.26
CA ILE A 291 14.90 -12.50 -9.46
C ILE A 291 14.56 -13.25 -8.17
N ILE A 292 14.20 -14.54 -8.29
CA ILE A 292 13.82 -15.36 -7.13
C ILE A 292 15.01 -15.48 -6.15
N ASP A 293 16.21 -15.76 -6.65
CA ASP A 293 17.39 -15.96 -5.81
C ASP A 293 17.78 -14.65 -5.08
N ASN A 294 17.66 -13.50 -5.75
CA ASN A 294 17.92 -12.19 -5.12
C ASN A 294 16.94 -11.85 -4.00
N LEU A 295 15.69 -12.33 -4.08
CA LEU A 295 14.69 -12.10 -3.05
C LEU A 295 14.85 -13.05 -1.85
N LEU A 296 15.37 -14.26 -2.08
CA LEU A 296 15.45 -15.31 -1.07
C LEU A 296 16.78 -15.40 -0.33
N ASN A 297 17.84 -14.75 -0.84
CA ASN A 297 19.18 -14.72 -0.25
C ASN A 297 19.56 -13.30 0.17
#